data_AF-A0A9X6WRC6-F1
#
_entry.id   AF-A0A9X6WRC6-F1
#
_cell.length_a   1.000
_cell.length_b   1.000
_cell.length_c   1.000
_cell.angle_alpha   90.00
_cell.angle_beta   90.00
_cell.angle_gamma   90.00
#
_symmetry.space_group_name_H-M   'P 1'
#
loop_
_entity.id
_entity.type
_entity.pdbx_description
1 polymer ?
#
loop_
_entity_poly.entity_id
_entity_poly.type
_entity_poly.pdbx_seq_one_letter_code
_entity_poly.pdbx_strand_id
1 'polypeptide(L)'
;MSLLLDVIMDIILFYPRNDMKLKHHIVKLSEFEWFRKLHEDTKYTSLIWSNRKIKKYILTSANMETLIKSEKKQKEFVHLVHDEYKKRR
;
A
#
# COMPACT_ATOMS: atom_id res chain seq x y z
N MET A 1 -22.04 7.37 4.19
CA MET A 1 -21.01 6.52 3.53
C MET A 1 -20.35 7.43 2.52
N SER A 2 -19.13 7.97 2.69
CA SER A 2 -17.87 7.23 2.68
C SER A 2 -16.63 8.12 2.96
N LEU A 3 -16.62 8.94 4.02
CA LEU A 3 -15.47 9.83 4.36
C LEU A 3 -14.10 9.16 4.28
N LEU A 4 -14.03 7.84 4.53
CA LEU A 4 -12.79 7.05 4.50
C LEU A 4 -12.28 6.73 3.08
N LEU A 5 -13.16 6.48 2.11
CA LEU A 5 -12.73 6.30 0.72
C LEU A 5 -12.28 7.64 0.12
N ASP A 6 -12.89 8.74 0.56
CA ASP A 6 -12.56 10.09 0.10
C ASP A 6 -11.11 10.44 0.47
N VAL A 7 -10.67 10.15 1.71
CA VAL A 7 -9.27 10.34 2.15
C VAL A 7 -8.28 9.51 1.32
N ILE A 8 -8.61 8.25 1.02
CA ILE A 8 -7.76 7.39 0.20
C ILE A 8 -7.69 7.91 -1.24
N MET A 9 -8.81 8.38 -1.79
CA MET A 9 -8.89 8.99 -3.13
C MET A 9 -8.03 10.25 -3.21
N ASP A 10 -8.08 11.12 -2.20
CA ASP A 10 -7.26 12.32 -2.11
C ASP A 10 -5.76 11.99 -2.09
N ILE A 11 -5.37 10.97 -1.32
CA ILE A 11 -3.99 10.46 -1.33
C ILE A 11 -3.60 9.97 -2.73
N ILE A 12 -4.46 9.20 -3.41
CA ILE A 12 -4.16 8.68 -4.76
C ILE A 12 -4.05 9.81 -5.79
N LEU A 13 -4.88 10.85 -5.68
CA LEU A 13 -4.81 12.05 -6.53
C LEU A 13 -3.50 12.81 -6.30
N PHE A 14 -3.05 12.92 -5.05
CA PHE A 14 -1.82 13.63 -4.69
C PHE A 14 -0.52 12.89 -5.10
N TYR A 15 -0.58 11.59 -5.38
CA TYR A 15 0.56 10.83 -5.91
C TYR A 15 0.39 10.59 -7.42
N PRO A 16 0.79 11.54 -8.30
CA PRO A 16 0.64 11.48 -9.75
C PRO A 16 1.64 10.51 -10.40
N ARG A 17 1.63 9.23 -9.98
CA ARG A 17 2.34 8.16 -10.68
C ARG A 17 1.47 7.66 -11.83
N ASN A 18 2.07 7.50 -13.02
CA ASN A 18 1.38 7.01 -14.22
C ASN A 18 1.07 5.50 -14.20
N ASP A 19 1.23 4.85 -13.05
CA ASP A 19 1.05 3.41 -12.90
C ASP A 19 -0.37 3.09 -12.42
N MET A 20 -1.28 2.98 -13.38
CA MET A 20 -2.70 2.69 -13.13
C MET A 20 -2.90 1.34 -12.43
N LYS A 21 -2.04 0.36 -12.70
CA LYS A 21 -2.12 -0.96 -12.06
C LYS A 21 -1.77 -0.85 -10.58
N LEU A 22 -0.71 -0.12 -10.23
CA LEU A 22 -0.35 0.15 -8.85
C LEU A 22 -1.49 0.88 -8.12
N LYS A 23 -2.06 1.92 -8.74
CA LYS A 23 -3.20 2.68 -8.17
C LYS A 23 -4.38 1.75 -7.88
N HIS A 24 -4.77 0.92 -8.85
CA HIS A 24 -5.87 -0.02 -8.68
C HIS A 24 -5.61 -1.03 -7.55
N HIS A 25 -4.40 -1.59 -7.48
CA HIS A 25 -4.03 -2.51 -6.40
C HIS A 25 -4.02 -1.83 -5.03
N ILE A 26 -3.55 -0.59 -4.93
CA ILE A 26 -3.57 0.19 -3.69
C ILE A 26 -5.00 0.44 -3.25
N VAL A 27 -5.90 0.89 -4.14
CA VAL A 27 -7.33 1.06 -3.84
C VAL A 27 -7.91 -0.23 -3.26
N LYS A 28 -7.67 -1.35 -3.93
CA LYS A 28 -8.15 -2.67 -3.50
C LYS A 28 -7.59 -3.08 -2.14
N LEU A 29 -6.30 -2.82 -1.87
CA LEU A 29 -5.72 -3.12 -0.56
C LEU A 29 -6.28 -2.19 0.53
N SER A 30 -6.58 -0.93 0.21
CA SER A 30 -7.12 0.04 1.17
C SER A 30 -8.57 -0.26 1.61
N GLU A 31 -9.25 -1.21 0.96
CA GLU A 31 -10.50 -1.80 1.47
C GLU A 31 -10.26 -2.62 2.75
N PHE A 32 -9.03 -3.11 2.96
CA PHE A 32 -8.65 -3.88 4.14
C PHE A 32 -8.06 -2.99 5.23
N GLU A 33 -8.57 -3.13 6.45
CA GLU A 33 -8.20 -2.27 7.58
C GLU A 33 -6.69 -2.28 7.89
N TRP A 34 -6.03 -3.44 7.79
CA TRP A 34 -4.61 -3.59 8.09
C TRP A 34 -3.73 -2.74 7.15
N PHE A 35 -4.09 -2.65 5.87
CA PHE A 35 -3.35 -1.87 4.89
C PHE A 35 -3.74 -0.41 4.97
N ARG A 36 -5.03 -0.12 5.21
CA ARG A 36 -5.51 1.25 5.40
C ARG A 36 -4.77 1.96 6.53
N LYS A 37 -4.68 1.33 7.71
CA LYS A 37 -3.92 1.85 8.86
C LYS A 37 -2.45 2.14 8.51
N LEU A 38 -1.86 1.34 7.63
CA LEU A 38 -0.50 1.54 7.14
C LEU A 38 -0.42 2.70 6.13
N HIS A 39 -1.41 2.85 5.24
CA HIS A 39 -1.41 3.80 4.14
C HIS A 39 -1.87 5.21 4.54
N GLU A 40 -2.65 5.35 5.61
CA GLU A 40 -3.03 6.64 6.22
C GLU A 40 -1.83 7.33 6.90
N ASP A 41 -0.85 6.56 7.38
CA ASP A 41 0.36 7.13 7.96
C ASP A 41 1.28 7.67 6.86
N THR A 42 1.35 9.00 6.75
CA THR A 42 2.13 9.75 5.75
C THR A 42 3.56 9.22 5.56
N LYS A 43 4.21 8.73 6.63
CA LYS A 43 5.58 8.18 6.56
C LYS A 43 5.64 6.93 5.69
N TYR A 44 4.64 6.06 5.78
CA TYR A 44 4.52 4.82 5.02
C TYR A 44 3.84 5.04 3.67
N THR A 45 2.88 5.98 3.56
CA THR A 45 2.29 6.38 2.28
C THR A 45 3.39 6.74 1.28
N SER A 46 4.28 7.67 1.65
CA SER A 46 5.37 8.09 0.77
C SER A 46 6.29 6.94 0.40
N LEU A 47 6.55 6.02 1.33
CA LEU A 47 7.38 4.85 1.14
C LEU A 47 6.75 3.85 0.16
N ILE A 48 5.46 3.57 0.29
CA ILE A 48 4.68 2.69 -0.59
C ILE A 48 4.74 3.19 -2.04
N TRP A 49 4.60 4.50 -2.26
CA TRP A 49 4.63 5.09 -3.60
C TRP A 49 6.04 5.27 -4.20
N SER A 50 7.09 5.33 -3.37
CA SER A 50 8.45 5.64 -3.83
C SER A 50 9.38 4.43 -3.88
N ASN A 51 9.29 3.50 -2.92
CA ASN A 51 10.21 2.37 -2.79
C ASN A 51 10.01 1.33 -3.89
N ARG A 52 11.08 0.99 -4.62
CA ARG A 52 11.04 0.05 -5.76
C ARG A 52 10.63 -1.37 -5.35
N LYS A 53 11.10 -1.84 -4.19
CA LYS A 53 10.83 -3.19 -3.68
C LYS A 53 9.36 -3.34 -3.31
N ILE A 54 8.81 -2.39 -2.55
CA ILE A 54 7.40 -2.38 -2.16
C ILE A 54 6.49 -2.27 -3.40
N LYS A 55 6.80 -1.36 -4.33
CA LYS A 55 6.05 -1.24 -5.58
C LYS A 55 6.03 -2.54 -6.39
N LYS A 56 7.20 -3.16 -6.59
CA LYS A 56 7.28 -4.44 -7.32
C LYS A 56 6.45 -5.52 -6.64
N TYR A 57 6.44 -5.54 -5.31
CA TYR A 57 5.64 -6.49 -4.55
C TYR A 57 4.15 -6.31 -4.81
N ILE A 58 3.63 -5.08 -4.68
CA ILE A 58 2.21 -4.74 -4.91
C ILE A 58 1.82 -4.93 -6.38
N LEU A 59 2.69 -4.61 -7.34
CA LEU A 59 2.40 -4.76 -8.78
C LEU A 59 2.27 -6.22 -9.24
N THR A 60 2.84 -7.15 -8.48
CA THR A 60 2.85 -8.58 -8.81
C THR A 60 1.51 -9.20 -8.40
N SER A 61 0.72 -9.65 -9.38
CA SER A 61 -0.64 -10.14 -9.14
C SER A 61 -0.68 -11.35 -8.18
N ALA A 62 0.28 -12.28 -8.28
CA ALA A 62 0.38 -13.42 -7.35
C ALA A 62 0.61 -12.98 -5.89
N ASN A 63 1.41 -11.93 -5.68
CA ASN A 63 1.63 -11.37 -4.36
C ASN A 63 0.38 -10.65 -3.83
N MET A 64 -0.37 -9.98 -4.70
CA MET A 64 -1.64 -9.35 -4.34
C MET A 64 -2.69 -10.37 -3.91
N GLU A 65 -2.84 -11.46 -4.65
CA GLU A 65 -3.76 -12.52 -4.28
C GLU A 65 -3.40 -13.14 -2.94
N THR A 66 -2.10 -13.38 -2.70
CA THR A 66 -1.64 -13.92 -1.42
C THR A 66 -1.81 -12.92 -0.27
N LEU A 67 -1.64 -11.61 -0.50
CA LEU A 67 -1.93 -10.56 0.47
C LEU A 67 -3.42 -10.53 0.86
N ILE A 68 -4.32 -10.70 -0.10
CA ILE A 68 -5.76 -10.72 0.17
C ILE A 68 -6.17 -11.97 0.95
N LYS A 69 -5.57 -13.14 0.63
CA LYS A 69 -5.99 -14.44 1.16
C LYS A 69 -5.29 -14.85 2.47
N SER A 70 -4.16 -14.25 2.85
CA SER A 70 -3.34 -14.74 3.96
C SER A 70 -2.91 -13.64 4.93
N GLU A 71 -3.42 -13.71 6.17
CA GLU A 71 -3.03 -12.80 7.27
C GLU A 71 -1.53 -12.87 7.58
N LYS A 72 -0.91 -14.06 7.47
CA LYS A 72 0.54 -14.22 7.62
C LYS A 72 1.30 -13.35 6.61
N LYS A 73 0.87 -13.35 5.34
CA LYS A 73 1.47 -12.53 4.29
C LYS A 73 1.21 -11.04 4.49
N GLN A 74 0.06 -10.67 5.05
CA GLN A 74 -0.22 -9.28 5.43
C GLN A 74 0.77 -8.79 6.48
N LYS A 75 0.99 -9.58 7.55
CA LYS A 75 1.98 -9.27 8.61
C LYS A 75 3.40 -9.18 8.05
N GLU A 76 3.81 -10.14 7.22
CA GLU A 76 5.12 -10.11 6.54
C GLU A 76 5.30 -8.84 5.68
N PHE A 77 4.25 -8.41 4.99
CA PHE A 77 4.30 -7.18 4.20
C PHE A 77 4.39 -5.93 5.06
N VAL A 78 3.64 -5.83 6.15
CA VAL A 78 3.76 -4.71 7.11
C VAL A 78 5.18 -4.64 7.66
N HIS A 79 5.76 -5.79 8.03
CA HIS A 79 7.15 -5.86 8.49
C HIS A 79 8.13 -5.40 7.40
N LEU A 80 7.93 -5.83 6.15
CA LEU A 80 8.74 -5.35 5.03
C LEU A 80 8.68 -3.83 4.89
N VAL A 81 7.50 -3.22 5.00
CA VAL A 81 7.36 -1.75 4.93
C VAL A 81 8.09 -1.08 6.09
N HIS A 82 7.98 -1.60 7.30
CA HIS A 82 8.71 -1.09 8.47
C HIS A 82 10.23 -1.22 8.31
N ASP A 83 10.74 -2.34 7.81
CA ASP A 83 12.17 -2.56 7.59
C ASP A 83 12.73 -1.62 6.53
N GLU A 84 12.01 -1.43 5.43
CA GLU A 84 12.40 -0.48 4.39
C GLU A 84 12.31 0.97 4.86
N TYR A 85 11.42 1.29 5.80
CA TYR A 85 11.39 2.60 6.45
C TYR A 85 12.62 2.82 7.34
N LYS A 86 12.98 1.84 8.17
CA LYS A 86 14.16 1.91 9.05
C LYS A 86 15.45 2.12 8.27
N LYS A 87 15.61 1.52 7.09
CA LYS A 87 16.79 1.70 6.23
C LYS A 87 16.96 3.12 5.66
N ARG A 88 15.90 3.93 5.65
CA ARG A 88 15.96 5.33 5.19
C ARG A 88 16.47 6.30 6.26
N ARG A 89 16.54 5.87 7.52
CA ARG A 89 16.92 6.66 8.67
C ARG A 89 18.30 6.23 9.18
#